data_AF-A0A352TS31-F1
#
_entry.id   AF-A0A352TS31-F1
#
_cell.length_a   1.000
_cell.length_b   1.000
_cell.length_c   1.000
_cell.angle_alpha   90.00
_cell.angle_beta   90.00
_cell.angle_gamma   90.00
#
_symmetry.space_group_name_H-M   'P 1'
#
loop_
_entity.id
_entity.type
_entity.pdbx_description
1 polymer ?
#
loop_
_entity_poly.entity_id
_entity_poly.type
_entity_poly.pdbx_seq_one_letter_code
_entity_poly.pdbx_strand_id
1 'polypeptide(L)'
;MGKIFGITSYIVFIGLVTFIVSGYARANQTITFLEDLKEDIYEDSKDLVSAALIANTQGEYHIYIQESPLITHSVNNENAQYYLEIYSVLLYKNSSEYKYELIFIITQYENTDETAFLDEDALTLKVDITFESAPEGFTQSVFNESLIQLYDDSMHMYALDQQYVVDDQVRIQRIDISYPTAVTDIVTTTMIHEDVYLDKNLEIPTHSVANLSIFNIERLQLSDELEKASLYTNDFIIDAFSDYTYMTYLYIGIEIIIVLPITYFIFFHKNIQRIRKVKKEQS
;
A
#
# COMPACT_ATOMS: atom_id res chain seq x y z
N MET A 1 -14.11 6.93 45.38
CA MET A 1 -13.21 6.44 44.30
C MET A 1 -13.89 5.46 43.34
N GLY A 2 -14.62 4.44 43.78
CA GLY A 2 -15.16 3.40 42.87
C GLY A 2 -16.12 3.85 41.75
N LYS A 3 -16.92 4.92 41.94
CA LYS A 3 -17.82 5.45 40.88
C LYS A 3 -17.08 6.15 39.74
N ILE A 4 -15.99 6.86 40.05
CA ILE A 4 -15.16 7.53 39.05
C ILE A 4 -14.42 6.48 38.23
N PHE A 5 -13.84 5.47 38.89
CA PHE A 5 -13.16 4.36 38.21
C PHE A 5 -14.09 3.59 37.26
N GLY A 6 -15.34 3.32 37.66
CA GLY A 6 -16.32 2.64 36.79
C GLY A 6 -16.73 3.46 35.56
N ILE A 7 -16.87 4.78 35.68
CA ILE A 7 -17.16 5.65 34.53
C ILE A 7 -15.96 5.76 33.61
N THR A 8 -14.75 5.97 34.16
CA THR A 8 -13.52 6.06 33.35
C THR A 8 -13.26 4.75 32.60
N SER A 9 -13.40 3.59 33.25
CA SER A 9 -13.25 2.28 32.60
C SER A 9 -14.28 2.06 31.49
N TYR A 10 -15.51 2.56 31.65
CA TYR A 10 -16.55 2.48 30.62
C TYR A 10 -16.25 3.36 29.40
N ILE A 11 -15.72 4.57 29.60
CA ILE A 11 -15.32 5.45 28.49
C ILE A 11 -14.16 4.82 27.71
N VAL A 12 -13.16 4.27 28.41
CA VAL A 12 -12.04 3.54 27.78
C VAL A 12 -12.56 2.33 27.01
N PHE A 13 -13.53 1.59 27.56
CA PHE A 13 -14.15 0.46 26.88
C PHE A 13 -14.85 0.87 25.58
N ILE A 14 -15.67 1.93 25.59
CA ILE A 14 -16.30 2.43 24.36
C ILE A 14 -15.22 2.80 23.35
N GLY A 15 -14.22 3.60 23.75
CA GLY A 15 -13.15 4.01 22.83
C GLY A 15 -12.43 2.83 22.20
N LEU A 16 -12.17 1.76 22.96
CA LEU A 16 -11.56 0.53 22.45
C LEU A 16 -12.48 -0.22 21.48
N VAL A 17 -13.78 -0.34 21.79
CA VAL A 17 -14.75 -0.97 20.89
C VAL A 17 -14.88 -0.18 19.59
N THR A 18 -15.04 1.15 19.66
CA THR A 18 -15.13 2.03 18.47
C THR A 18 -13.87 1.90 17.62
N PHE A 19 -12.69 1.87 18.23
CA PHE A 19 -11.42 1.69 17.52
C PHE A 19 -11.38 0.36 16.77
N ILE A 20 -11.74 -0.75 17.42
CA ILE A 20 -11.76 -2.08 16.80
C ILE A 20 -12.78 -2.11 15.65
N VAL A 21 -14.00 -1.65 15.90
CA VAL A 21 -15.09 -1.65 14.91
C VAL A 21 -14.72 -0.82 13.68
N SER A 22 -14.15 0.38 13.88
CA SER A 22 -13.69 1.23 12.79
C SER A 22 -12.55 0.59 12.00
N GLY A 23 -11.63 -0.10 12.67
CA GLY A 23 -10.54 -0.82 12.00
C GLY A 23 -11.07 -1.96 11.12
N TYR A 24 -11.98 -2.79 11.65
CA TYR A 24 -12.64 -3.84 10.89
C TYR A 24 -13.46 -3.31 9.73
N ALA A 25 -14.20 -2.21 9.92
CA ALA A 25 -14.99 -1.61 8.85
C ALA A 25 -14.13 -1.19 7.65
N ARG A 26 -12.99 -0.53 7.93
CA ARG A 26 -12.03 -0.09 6.90
C ARG A 26 -11.35 -1.27 6.20
N ALA A 27 -10.92 -2.26 6.97
CA ALA A 27 -10.33 -3.48 6.39
C ALA A 27 -11.32 -4.21 5.48
N ASN A 28 -12.56 -4.39 5.95
CA ASN A 28 -13.60 -5.06 5.17
C ASN A 28 -14.00 -4.26 3.92
N GLN A 29 -14.09 -2.93 4.01
CA GLN A 29 -14.29 -2.06 2.85
C GLN A 29 -13.20 -2.28 1.80
N THR A 30 -11.94 -2.27 2.23
CA THR A 30 -10.78 -2.41 1.34
C THR A 30 -10.74 -3.78 0.67
N ILE A 31 -10.93 -4.86 1.45
CA ILE A 31 -10.92 -6.23 0.93
C ILE A 31 -12.08 -6.45 -0.06
N THR A 32 -13.30 -6.06 0.33
CA THR A 32 -14.49 -6.25 -0.53
C THR A 32 -14.34 -5.49 -1.84
N PHE A 33 -13.83 -4.24 -1.78
CA PHE A 33 -13.57 -3.43 -2.97
C PHE A 33 -12.59 -4.09 -3.95
N LEU A 34 -11.46 -4.60 -3.45
CA LEU A 34 -10.47 -5.27 -4.29
C LEU A 34 -11.02 -6.60 -4.84
N GLU A 35 -11.73 -7.37 -4.03
CA GLU A 35 -12.30 -8.65 -4.45
C GLU A 35 -13.33 -8.48 -5.58
N ASP A 36 -14.23 -7.49 -5.45
CA ASP A 36 -15.28 -7.23 -6.44
C ASP A 36 -14.73 -6.63 -7.74
N LEU A 37 -13.67 -5.80 -7.68
CA LEU A 37 -13.05 -5.21 -8.88
C LEU A 37 -12.09 -6.14 -9.61
N LYS A 38 -11.70 -7.28 -9.01
CA LYS A 38 -10.61 -8.13 -9.49
C LYS A 38 -10.73 -8.41 -10.99
N GLU A 39 -11.88 -8.88 -11.46
CA GLU A 39 -12.06 -9.26 -12.87
C GLU A 39 -11.96 -8.07 -13.84
N ASP A 40 -12.33 -6.87 -13.41
CA ASP A 40 -12.35 -5.67 -14.25
C ASP A 40 -10.95 -5.06 -14.44
N ILE A 41 -10.04 -5.26 -13.47
CA ILE A 41 -8.74 -4.58 -13.44
C ILE A 41 -7.54 -5.51 -13.62
N TYR A 42 -7.73 -6.84 -13.60
CA TYR A 42 -6.63 -7.81 -13.57
C TYR A 42 -5.66 -7.73 -14.76
N GLU A 43 -6.16 -7.30 -15.93
CA GLU A 43 -5.37 -7.29 -17.17
C GLU A 43 -4.58 -5.99 -17.41
N ASP A 44 -4.95 -4.88 -16.75
CA ASP A 44 -4.30 -3.58 -16.94
C ASP A 44 -3.49 -3.18 -15.71
N SER A 45 -2.16 -3.07 -15.89
CA SER A 45 -1.23 -2.65 -14.84
C SER A 45 -1.61 -1.31 -14.19
N LYS A 46 -2.12 -0.33 -14.97
CA LYS A 46 -2.48 0.98 -14.43
C LYS A 46 -3.74 0.91 -13.58
N ASP A 47 -4.69 0.05 -13.92
CA ASP A 47 -5.86 -0.20 -13.08
C ASP A 47 -5.52 -0.96 -11.80
N LEU A 48 -4.63 -1.96 -11.88
CA LEU A 48 -4.08 -2.62 -10.70
C LEU A 48 -3.42 -1.63 -9.75
N VAL A 49 -2.53 -0.77 -10.27
CA VAL A 49 -1.86 0.27 -9.48
C VAL A 49 -2.87 1.24 -8.89
N SER A 50 -3.85 1.69 -9.67
CA SER A 50 -4.88 2.63 -9.21
C SER A 50 -5.70 2.05 -8.07
N ALA A 51 -6.22 0.83 -8.23
CA ALA A 51 -7.03 0.16 -7.22
C ALA A 51 -6.23 -0.13 -5.95
N ALA A 52 -4.99 -0.62 -6.08
CA ALA A 52 -4.12 -0.89 -4.93
C ALA A 52 -3.77 0.38 -4.14
N LEU A 53 -3.50 1.50 -4.83
CA LEU A 53 -3.22 2.78 -4.17
C LEU A 53 -4.46 3.40 -3.54
N ILE A 54 -5.63 3.31 -4.18
CA ILE A 54 -6.91 3.76 -3.60
C ILE A 54 -7.22 2.95 -2.34
N ALA A 55 -7.07 1.63 -2.40
CA ALA A 55 -7.23 0.73 -1.27
C ALA A 55 -6.26 1.09 -0.12
N ASN A 56 -4.97 1.26 -0.42
CA ASN A 56 -3.95 1.57 0.58
C ASN A 56 -4.14 2.95 1.22
N THR A 57 -4.54 3.94 0.43
CA THR A 57 -4.81 5.31 0.90
C THR A 57 -6.23 5.51 1.43
N GLN A 58 -7.05 4.46 1.45
CA GLN A 58 -8.44 4.50 1.91
C GLN A 58 -9.29 5.53 1.16
N GLY A 59 -9.02 5.73 -0.13
CA GLY A 59 -9.69 6.70 -0.99
C GLY A 59 -9.43 8.17 -0.63
N GLU A 60 -8.41 8.47 0.18
CA GLU A 60 -8.10 9.86 0.55
C GLU A 60 -7.46 10.68 -0.58
N TYR A 61 -6.86 10.00 -1.57
CA TYR A 61 -6.14 10.62 -2.67
C TYR A 61 -6.74 10.22 -4.01
N HIS A 62 -6.78 11.17 -4.94
CA HIS A 62 -6.94 10.87 -6.36
C HIS A 62 -5.61 10.40 -6.92
N ILE A 63 -5.65 9.32 -7.70
CA ILE A 63 -4.47 8.70 -8.30
C ILE A 63 -4.35 9.19 -9.75
N TYR A 64 -3.18 9.72 -10.07
CA TYR A 64 -2.82 10.10 -11.43
C TYR A 64 -1.53 9.39 -11.82
N ILE A 65 -1.59 8.56 -12.87
CA ILE A 65 -0.47 7.74 -13.31
C ILE A 65 0.04 8.28 -14.64
N GLN A 66 1.37 8.33 -14.83
CA GLN A 66 1.93 8.65 -16.13
C GLN A 66 1.46 7.64 -17.19
N GLU A 67 0.99 8.12 -18.34
CA GLU A 67 0.33 7.27 -19.36
C GLU A 67 1.22 6.13 -19.87
N SER A 68 2.52 6.38 -19.98
CA SER A 68 3.54 5.38 -20.32
C SER A 68 4.47 5.16 -19.12
N PRO A 69 4.87 3.90 -18.84
CA PRO A 69 5.83 3.61 -17.80
C PRO A 69 7.19 4.23 -18.11
N LEU A 70 7.92 4.59 -17.05
CA LEU A 70 9.30 5.06 -17.11
C LEU A 70 10.24 3.93 -17.57
N ILE A 71 9.97 2.72 -17.10
CA ILE A 71 10.71 1.50 -17.45
C ILE A 71 9.69 0.42 -17.79
N THR A 72 9.93 -0.27 -18.90
CA THR A 72 9.28 -1.54 -19.23
C THR A 72 10.37 -2.56 -19.50
N HIS A 73 10.30 -3.69 -18.82
CA HIS A 73 11.24 -4.78 -19.05
C HIS A 73 10.58 -6.15 -18.94
N SER A 74 10.97 -7.08 -19.80
CA SER A 74 10.54 -8.48 -19.73
C SER A 74 11.73 -9.34 -19.32
N VAL A 75 11.60 -9.99 -18.17
CA VAL A 75 12.58 -10.93 -17.64
C VAL A 75 12.17 -12.31 -18.10
N ASN A 76 13.12 -13.04 -18.68
CA ASN A 76 12.95 -14.41 -19.09
C ASN A 76 14.28 -15.14 -18.95
N ASN A 77 14.53 -15.62 -17.74
CA ASN A 77 15.73 -16.38 -17.39
C ASN A 77 15.32 -17.84 -17.08
N GLU A 78 16.28 -18.74 -16.94
CA GLU A 78 16.02 -20.18 -16.71
C GLU A 78 15.09 -20.47 -15.52
N ASN A 79 15.11 -19.60 -14.51
CA ASN A 79 14.44 -19.79 -13.24
C ASN A 79 13.22 -18.87 -13.02
N ALA A 80 13.07 -17.80 -13.81
CA ALA A 80 12.04 -16.80 -13.56
C ALA A 80 11.66 -16.05 -14.84
N GLN A 81 10.35 -15.82 -14.98
CA GLN A 81 9.77 -15.02 -16.04
C GLN A 81 8.80 -14.01 -15.44
N TYR A 82 8.86 -12.75 -15.88
CA TYR A 82 7.88 -11.71 -15.53
C TYR A 82 8.01 -10.45 -16.40
N TYR A 83 7.01 -9.57 -16.32
CA TYR A 83 7.08 -8.22 -16.83
C TYR A 83 7.21 -7.23 -15.67
N LEU A 84 8.20 -6.34 -15.74
CA LEU A 84 8.40 -5.25 -14.80
C LEU A 84 8.06 -3.94 -15.49
N GLU A 85 7.17 -3.17 -14.88
CA GLU A 85 6.90 -1.80 -15.27
C GLU A 85 7.12 -0.86 -14.08
N ILE A 86 7.66 0.32 -14.32
CA ILE A 86 7.83 1.35 -13.29
C ILE A 86 7.11 2.60 -13.73
N TYR A 87 6.12 3.03 -12.94
CA TYR A 87 5.32 4.22 -13.20
C TYR A 87 5.67 5.34 -12.23
N SER A 88 5.63 6.59 -12.71
CA SER A 88 5.52 7.75 -11.83
C SER A 88 4.05 8.02 -11.54
N VAL A 89 3.71 8.20 -10.27
CA VAL A 89 2.35 8.39 -9.79
C VAL A 89 2.27 9.61 -8.90
N LEU A 90 1.25 10.44 -9.14
CA LEU A 90 0.85 11.54 -8.27
C LEU A 90 -0.36 11.11 -7.44
N LEU A 91 -0.16 11.10 -6.14
CA LEU A 91 -1.21 11.02 -5.13
C LEU A 91 -1.65 12.44 -4.79
N TYR A 92 -2.84 12.85 -5.24
CA TYR A 92 -3.32 14.22 -5.07
C TYR A 92 -4.60 14.28 -4.23
N LYS A 93 -4.54 15.00 -3.11
CA LYS A 93 -5.71 15.31 -2.28
C LYS A 93 -6.13 16.77 -2.42
N ASN A 94 -5.17 17.68 -2.38
CA ASN A 94 -5.38 19.11 -2.66
C ASN A 94 -4.04 19.80 -2.97
N SER A 95 -4.07 21.09 -3.30
CA SER A 95 -2.89 21.88 -3.65
C SER A 95 -1.81 21.96 -2.56
N SER A 96 -2.16 21.68 -1.29
CA SER A 96 -1.21 21.66 -0.16
C SER A 96 -0.82 20.25 0.31
N GLU A 97 -1.50 19.22 -0.19
CA GLU A 97 -1.34 17.83 0.25
C GLU A 97 -1.34 16.93 -0.99
N TYR A 98 -0.15 16.71 -1.52
CA TYR A 98 0.11 15.82 -2.64
C TYR A 98 1.48 15.16 -2.49
N LYS A 99 1.68 14.00 -3.11
CA LYS A 99 2.93 13.22 -3.06
C LYS A 99 3.19 12.56 -4.40
N TYR A 100 4.47 12.29 -4.66
CA TYR A 100 4.92 11.56 -5.83
C TYR A 100 5.51 10.22 -5.40
N GLU A 101 5.08 9.15 -6.05
CA GLU A 101 5.56 7.80 -5.83
C GLU A 101 6.03 7.17 -7.13
N LEU A 102 7.06 6.34 -7.04
CA LEU A 102 7.46 5.41 -8.09
C LEU A 102 6.86 4.05 -7.75
N ILE A 103 6.03 3.55 -8.65
CA ILE A 103 5.37 2.27 -8.48
C ILE A 103 6.03 1.25 -9.38
N PHE A 104 6.64 0.24 -8.76
CA PHE A 104 7.16 -0.96 -9.40
C PHE A 104 6.02 -1.96 -9.42
N ILE A 105 5.56 -2.35 -10.61
CA ILE A 105 4.54 -3.38 -10.80
C ILE A 105 5.19 -4.52 -11.58
N ILE A 106 5.08 -5.73 -11.03
CA ILE A 106 5.48 -6.97 -11.67
C ILE A 106 4.22 -7.75 -11.99
N THR A 107 4.09 -8.19 -13.24
CA THR A 107 2.97 -9.00 -13.71
C THR A 107 3.45 -10.27 -14.40
N GLN A 108 2.58 -11.28 -14.41
CA GLN A 108 2.84 -12.59 -15.01
C GLN A 108 4.11 -13.25 -14.45
N TYR A 109 4.34 -13.09 -13.14
CA TYR A 109 5.47 -13.73 -12.47
C TYR A 109 5.28 -15.24 -12.40
N GLU A 110 6.28 -15.94 -12.92
CA GLU A 110 6.42 -17.38 -12.85
C GLU A 110 7.84 -17.69 -12.37
N ASN A 111 7.95 -18.56 -11.38
CA ASN A 111 9.22 -19.06 -10.87
C ASN A 111 9.28 -20.57 -11.09
N THR A 112 10.27 -21.00 -11.86
CA THR A 112 10.52 -22.41 -12.22
C THR A 112 11.63 -23.04 -11.41
N ASP A 113 12.25 -22.30 -10.47
CA ASP A 113 13.29 -22.80 -9.59
C ASP A 113 12.71 -23.71 -8.50
N GLU A 114 13.04 -24.99 -8.57
CA GLU A 114 12.64 -26.00 -7.57
C GLU A 114 13.20 -25.72 -6.17
N THR A 115 14.22 -24.85 -6.05
CA THR A 115 14.87 -24.47 -4.80
C THR A 115 14.35 -23.16 -4.21
N ALA A 116 13.45 -22.46 -4.90
CA ALA A 116 12.77 -21.29 -4.36
C ALA A 116 12.04 -21.68 -3.07
N PHE A 117 12.14 -20.82 -2.04
CA PHE A 117 11.45 -21.07 -0.78
C PHE A 117 9.94 -20.92 -1.01
N LEU A 118 9.27 -22.04 -1.20
CA LEU A 118 7.82 -22.18 -1.09
C LEU A 118 7.48 -22.26 0.39
N ASP A 119 7.65 -21.16 1.15
CA ASP A 119 6.91 -21.10 2.41
C ASP A 119 5.41 -21.15 2.04
N GLU A 120 4.58 -21.77 2.88
CA GLU A 120 3.20 -22.19 2.52
C GLU A 120 2.28 -21.05 2.02
N ASP A 121 2.72 -19.80 2.03
CA ASP A 121 2.04 -18.65 1.46
C ASP A 121 3.01 -17.79 0.61
N ALA A 122 2.87 -17.90 -0.73
CA ALA A 122 3.37 -17.01 -1.79
C ALA A 122 4.88 -16.97 -2.13
N LEU A 123 5.17 -16.98 -3.45
CA LEU A 123 6.49 -16.72 -4.03
C LEU A 123 6.94 -15.27 -3.80
N THR A 124 7.51 -14.99 -2.63
CA THR A 124 7.94 -13.64 -2.24
C THR A 124 9.06 -13.13 -3.16
N LEU A 125 8.87 -11.93 -3.72
CA LEU A 125 9.92 -11.15 -4.35
C LEU A 125 10.47 -10.10 -3.38
N LYS A 126 11.77 -9.84 -3.47
CA LYS A 126 12.46 -8.77 -2.74
C LYS A 126 13.02 -7.74 -3.70
N VAL A 127 13.09 -6.49 -3.24
CA VAL A 127 13.75 -5.38 -3.91
C VAL A 127 14.85 -4.83 -3.01
N ASP A 128 16.06 -4.76 -3.56
CA ASP A 128 17.22 -4.16 -2.93
C ASP A 128 17.57 -2.84 -3.64
N ILE A 129 17.36 -1.72 -2.96
CA ILE A 129 17.67 -0.39 -3.48
C ILE A 129 18.96 0.11 -2.83
N THR A 130 19.99 0.27 -3.65
CA THR A 130 21.30 0.78 -3.25
C THR A 130 21.46 2.22 -3.74
N PHE A 131 21.72 3.12 -2.79
CA PHE A 131 22.07 4.52 -3.02
C PHE A 131 23.59 4.73 -2.95
N GLU A 132 24.08 5.81 -3.56
CA GLU A 132 25.50 6.15 -3.51
C GLU A 132 26.02 6.45 -2.10
N SER A 133 25.14 7.01 -1.27
CA SER A 133 25.33 7.34 0.14
C SER A 133 24.00 7.17 0.87
N ALA A 134 24.00 7.19 2.21
CA ALA A 134 22.76 7.11 2.97
C ALA A 134 21.89 8.37 2.68
N PRO A 135 20.60 8.22 2.29
CA PRO A 135 19.68 9.35 2.14
C PRO A 135 19.47 10.10 3.46
N GLU A 136 19.05 11.36 3.38
CA GLU A 136 18.76 12.15 4.58
C GLU A 136 17.75 11.44 5.49
N GLY A 137 18.05 11.38 6.79
CA GLY A 137 17.21 10.70 7.78
C GLY A 137 17.47 9.20 7.95
N PHE A 138 18.36 8.62 7.16
CA PHE A 138 18.72 7.19 7.24
C PHE A 138 20.19 6.97 7.61
N THR A 139 20.47 5.82 8.22
CA THR A 139 21.83 5.41 8.61
C THR A 139 22.48 4.44 7.64
N GLN A 140 21.73 3.93 6.66
CA GLN A 140 22.17 2.93 5.69
C GLN A 140 21.89 3.41 4.27
N SER A 141 22.69 2.95 3.31
CA SER A 141 22.55 3.26 1.88
C SER A 141 21.92 2.12 1.08
N VAL A 142 21.59 1.00 1.72
CA VAL A 142 20.95 -0.16 1.11
C VAL A 142 19.65 -0.44 1.84
N PHE A 143 18.57 -0.59 1.10
CA PHE A 143 17.24 -0.89 1.61
C PHE A 143 16.76 -2.19 0.97
N ASN A 144 16.41 -3.16 1.81
CA ASN A 144 15.87 -4.45 1.40
C ASN A 144 14.41 -4.48 1.83
N GLU A 145 13.51 -4.58 0.87
CA GLU A 145 12.07 -4.62 1.10
C GLU A 145 11.46 -5.79 0.34
N SER A 146 10.32 -6.29 0.82
CA SER A 146 9.54 -7.29 0.07
C SER A 146 8.54 -6.59 -0.83
N LEU A 147 8.39 -7.06 -2.06
CA LEU A 147 7.28 -6.62 -2.90
C LEU A 147 6.00 -7.25 -2.36
N ILE A 148 4.94 -6.46 -2.30
CA ILE A 148 3.65 -6.90 -1.79
C ILE A 148 2.92 -7.64 -2.91
N GLN A 149 2.48 -8.85 -2.63
CA GLN A 149 1.58 -9.59 -3.49
C GLN A 149 0.24 -8.86 -3.62
N LEU A 150 -0.28 -8.78 -4.84
CA LEU A 150 -1.60 -8.18 -5.08
C LEU A 150 -2.71 -9.24 -4.90
N TYR A 151 -3.13 -9.90 -5.98
CA TYR A 151 -4.24 -10.87 -5.95
C TYR A 151 -3.81 -12.33 -5.90
N ASP A 152 -2.68 -12.62 -6.53
CA ASP A 152 -2.08 -13.95 -6.60
C ASP A 152 -0.57 -13.81 -6.78
N ASP A 153 0.13 -14.94 -6.75
CA ASP A 153 1.58 -14.99 -6.78
C ASP A 153 2.18 -14.47 -8.10
N SER A 154 1.38 -14.21 -9.13
CA SER A 154 1.88 -13.69 -10.41
C SER A 154 2.03 -12.17 -10.42
N MET A 155 1.50 -11.46 -9.42
CA MET A 155 1.45 -10.00 -9.38
C MET A 155 2.02 -9.44 -8.09
N HIS A 156 2.99 -8.54 -8.24
CA HIS A 156 3.68 -7.93 -7.12
C HIS A 156 3.83 -6.42 -7.32
N MET A 157 3.75 -5.66 -6.22
CA MET A 157 3.89 -4.22 -6.25
C MET A 157 4.83 -3.72 -5.16
N TYR A 158 5.60 -2.70 -5.48
CA TYR A 158 6.37 -1.93 -4.51
C TYR A 158 6.27 -0.44 -4.81
N ALA A 159 6.03 0.36 -3.78
CA ALA A 159 5.93 1.80 -3.87
C ALA A 159 7.15 2.44 -3.20
N LEU A 160 7.84 3.30 -3.93
CA LEU A 160 8.96 4.10 -3.44
C LEU A 160 8.58 5.58 -3.46
N ASP A 161 8.72 6.25 -2.32
CA ASP A 161 8.54 7.70 -2.29
C ASP A 161 9.61 8.37 -3.15
N GLN A 162 9.16 9.14 -4.15
CA GLN A 162 10.05 9.73 -5.14
C GLN A 162 10.99 10.78 -4.51
N GLN A 163 10.65 11.32 -3.34
CA GLN A 163 11.53 12.27 -2.63
C GLN A 163 12.93 11.70 -2.37
N TYR A 164 13.05 10.37 -2.20
CA TYR A 164 14.34 9.72 -1.96
C TYR A 164 15.19 9.57 -3.23
N VAL A 165 14.60 9.76 -4.41
CA VAL A 165 15.25 9.57 -5.71
C VAL A 165 15.64 10.91 -6.35
N VAL A 166 14.94 11.98 -5.99
CA VAL A 166 15.07 13.32 -6.61
C VAL A 166 15.98 14.24 -5.80
N ASP A 167 16.51 13.78 -4.66
CA ASP A 167 17.49 14.57 -3.90
C ASP A 167 18.82 14.65 -4.66
N ASP A 168 19.21 15.86 -5.05
CA ASP A 168 20.48 16.16 -5.73
C ASP A 168 21.72 15.69 -4.92
N GLN A 169 21.56 15.40 -3.62
CA GLN A 169 22.64 14.95 -2.76
C GLN A 169 22.91 13.43 -2.87
N VAL A 170 21.90 12.62 -3.21
CA VAL A 170 22.00 11.15 -3.13
C VAL A 170 21.32 10.49 -4.33
N ARG A 171 22.12 9.89 -5.21
CA ARG A 171 21.61 9.18 -6.40
C ARG A 171 21.39 7.70 -6.09
N ILE A 172 20.37 7.10 -6.73
CA ILE A 172 20.25 5.64 -6.79
C ILE A 172 21.44 5.11 -7.59
N GLN A 173 22.16 4.15 -7.02
CA GLN A 173 23.22 3.43 -7.69
C GLN A 173 22.67 2.21 -8.44
N ARG A 174 21.87 1.38 -7.77
CA ARG A 174 21.36 0.12 -8.31
C ARG A 174 20.05 -0.28 -7.63
N ILE A 175 19.19 -0.97 -8.36
CA ILE A 175 18.05 -1.71 -7.84
C ILE A 175 18.16 -3.16 -8.27
N ASP A 176 18.14 -4.10 -7.33
CA ASP A 176 18.08 -5.53 -7.63
C ASP A 176 16.70 -6.09 -7.25
N ILE A 177 16.16 -7.00 -8.06
CA ILE A 177 14.99 -7.80 -7.72
C ILE A 177 15.42 -9.25 -7.59
N SER A 178 15.08 -9.87 -6.46
CA SER A 178 15.50 -11.22 -6.12
C SER A 178 14.35 -12.03 -5.52
N TYR A 179 14.50 -13.35 -5.52
CA TYR A 179 13.66 -14.24 -4.72
C TYR A 179 14.54 -15.05 -3.76
N PRO A 180 14.01 -15.41 -2.58
CA PRO A 180 14.75 -16.21 -1.61
C PRO A 180 14.78 -17.70 -1.99
N THR A 181 15.93 -18.34 -1.76
CA THR A 181 16.07 -19.81 -1.72
C THR A 181 16.52 -20.26 -0.34
N ALA A 182 16.63 -21.57 -0.13
CA ALA A 182 17.08 -22.11 1.16
C ALA A 182 18.54 -21.75 1.53
N VAL A 183 19.33 -21.28 0.56
CA VAL A 183 20.76 -21.03 0.73
C VAL A 183 21.12 -19.56 0.52
N THR A 184 20.52 -18.90 -0.46
CA THR A 184 20.82 -17.52 -0.84
C THR A 184 19.64 -16.86 -1.54
N ASP A 185 19.64 -15.54 -1.65
CA ASP A 185 18.75 -14.85 -2.58
C ASP A 185 19.31 -14.97 -4.00
N ILE A 186 18.46 -15.26 -4.98
CA ILE A 186 18.81 -15.30 -6.41
C ILE A 186 18.32 -14.01 -7.06
N VAL A 187 19.26 -13.21 -7.56
CA VAL A 187 18.97 -11.97 -8.28
C VAL A 187 18.49 -12.31 -9.69
N THR A 188 17.28 -11.88 -10.01
CA THR A 188 16.67 -12.06 -11.34
C THR A 188 16.87 -10.86 -12.24
N THR A 189 16.91 -9.67 -11.63
CA THR A 189 17.03 -8.39 -12.31
C THR A 189 17.98 -7.49 -11.56
N THR A 190 18.87 -6.85 -12.31
CA THR A 190 19.68 -5.75 -11.83
C THR A 190 19.43 -4.54 -12.73
N MET A 191 19.04 -3.41 -12.15
CA MET A 191 18.92 -2.13 -12.84
C MET A 191 19.98 -1.18 -12.28
N ILE A 192 20.73 -0.50 -13.14
CA ILE A 192 21.86 0.34 -12.71
C ILE A 192 21.69 1.78 -13.15
N HIS A 193 22.25 2.69 -12.36
CA HIS A 193 22.49 4.06 -12.79
C HIS A 193 23.88 4.14 -13.43
N GLU A 194 23.93 4.25 -14.76
CA GLU A 194 25.20 4.13 -15.50
C GLU A 194 26.22 5.20 -15.10
N ASP A 195 25.79 6.45 -14.92
CA ASP A 195 26.69 7.55 -14.57
C ASP A 195 27.37 7.30 -13.22
N VAL A 196 26.59 6.83 -12.25
CA VAL A 196 27.09 6.45 -10.91
C VAL A 196 28.13 5.34 -10.99
N TYR A 197 27.88 4.31 -11.79
CA TYR A 197 28.80 3.19 -11.96
C TYR A 197 30.11 3.63 -12.62
N LEU A 198 30.01 4.44 -13.68
CA LEU A 198 31.16 4.99 -14.39
C LEU A 198 31.99 5.92 -13.49
N ASP A 199 31.35 6.83 -12.76
CA ASP A 199 32.01 7.74 -11.79
C ASP A 199 32.82 6.96 -10.75
N LYS A 200 32.27 5.83 -10.28
CA LYS A 200 32.91 4.96 -9.28
C LYS A 200 33.91 3.95 -9.88
N ASN A 201 34.11 3.95 -11.19
CA ASN A 201 34.93 2.96 -11.92
C ASN A 201 34.49 1.50 -11.63
N LEU A 202 33.18 1.27 -11.51
CA LEU A 202 32.60 -0.05 -11.31
C LEU A 202 32.28 -0.69 -12.66
N GLU A 203 32.45 -2.00 -12.75
CA GLU A 203 32.02 -2.75 -13.94
C GLU A 203 30.50 -2.91 -13.95
N ILE A 204 29.89 -2.66 -15.10
CA ILE A 204 28.45 -2.83 -15.32
C ILE A 204 28.15 -4.34 -15.33
N PRO A 205 27.24 -4.83 -14.48
CA PRO A 205 26.83 -6.23 -14.50
C PRO A 205 26.29 -6.62 -15.88
N THR A 206 26.64 -7.81 -16.34
CA THR A 206 26.16 -8.37 -17.63
C THR A 206 24.65 -8.58 -17.66
N HIS A 207 24.04 -8.78 -16.50
CA HIS A 207 22.60 -8.96 -16.33
C HIS A 207 21.91 -7.63 -15.98
N SER A 208 22.43 -6.50 -16.47
CA SER A 208 21.72 -5.22 -16.38
C SER A 208 20.51 -5.21 -17.30
N VAL A 209 19.36 -4.93 -16.70
CA VAL A 209 18.02 -5.10 -17.25
C VAL A 209 17.43 -3.75 -17.66
N ALA A 210 17.72 -2.69 -16.90
CA ALA A 210 17.30 -1.33 -17.22
C ALA A 210 18.32 -0.27 -16.77
N ASN A 211 18.37 0.84 -17.50
CA ASN A 211 19.18 2.00 -17.18
C ASN A 211 18.35 3.00 -16.33
N LEU A 212 18.76 3.19 -15.08
CA LEU A 212 18.15 4.08 -14.10
C LEU A 212 18.52 5.55 -14.28
N SER A 213 19.42 5.89 -15.22
CA SER A 213 19.74 7.28 -15.55
C SER A 213 18.51 8.07 -16.02
N ILE A 214 17.43 7.41 -16.42
CA ILE A 214 16.14 8.08 -16.67
C ILE A 214 15.58 8.78 -15.44
N PHE A 215 15.97 8.38 -14.23
CA PHE A 215 15.58 9.04 -12.98
C PHE A 215 16.35 10.35 -12.75
N ASN A 216 17.38 10.67 -13.56
CA ASN A 216 18.06 11.97 -13.54
C ASN A 216 17.27 13.10 -14.22
N ILE A 217 16.08 12.84 -14.75
CA ILE A 217 15.31 13.88 -15.43
C ILE A 217 14.64 14.76 -14.38
N GLU A 218 15.09 16.02 -14.33
CA GLU A 218 14.47 17.20 -13.72
C GLU A 218 13.04 16.93 -13.26
N ARG A 219 12.86 16.57 -11.98
CA ARG A 219 11.58 16.48 -11.28
C ARG A 219 10.46 15.89 -12.16
N LEU A 220 10.08 14.62 -11.94
CA LEU A 220 8.71 14.14 -12.27
C LEU A 220 7.66 14.84 -11.38
N GLN A 221 7.81 16.14 -11.13
CA GLN A 221 6.74 17.00 -10.70
C GLN A 221 5.83 17.11 -11.91
N LEU A 222 4.69 16.44 -11.84
CA LEU A 222 3.51 16.72 -12.64
C LEU A 222 3.04 18.13 -12.27
N SER A 223 3.80 19.12 -12.75
CA SER A 223 3.93 20.43 -12.10
C SER A 223 2.85 21.41 -12.53
N ASP A 224 1.97 21.03 -13.45
CA ASP A 224 0.86 21.85 -13.89
C ASP A 224 -0.47 21.11 -13.85
N GLU A 225 -1.53 21.79 -13.37
CA GLU A 225 -2.91 21.30 -13.47
C GLU A 225 -3.32 21.00 -14.92
N LEU A 226 -2.65 21.64 -15.90
CA LEU A 226 -2.82 21.37 -17.32
C LEU A 226 -2.26 20.02 -17.76
N GLU A 227 -1.23 19.50 -17.09
CA GLU A 227 -0.62 18.19 -17.38
C GLU A 227 -1.45 17.04 -16.80
N LYS A 228 -2.24 17.27 -15.74
CA LYS A 228 -3.13 16.24 -15.16
C LYS A 228 -4.11 15.64 -16.17
N ALA A 229 -4.58 16.46 -17.12
CA ALA A 229 -5.50 16.00 -18.18
C ALA A 229 -4.85 15.00 -19.15
N SER A 230 -3.52 14.91 -19.17
CA SER A 230 -2.75 13.95 -19.96
C SER A 230 -2.31 12.72 -19.17
N LEU A 231 -2.61 12.67 -17.87
CA LEU A 231 -2.31 11.52 -17.02
C LEU A 231 -3.46 10.53 -17.04
N TYR A 232 -3.09 9.27 -16.88
CA TYR A 232 -4.05 8.21 -16.67
C TYR A 232 -4.75 8.40 -15.33
N THR A 233 -6.07 8.33 -15.37
CA THR A 233 -6.91 8.22 -14.18
C THR A 233 -8.14 7.41 -14.54
N ASN A 234 -8.63 6.63 -13.57
CA ASN A 234 -9.82 5.82 -13.75
C ASN A 234 -10.87 6.21 -12.70
N ASP A 235 -11.75 7.12 -13.09
CA ASP A 235 -12.83 7.64 -12.22
C ASP A 235 -13.78 6.52 -11.77
N PHE A 236 -13.95 5.46 -12.58
CA PHE A 236 -14.79 4.32 -12.19
C PHE A 236 -14.26 3.62 -10.94
N ILE A 237 -12.95 3.44 -10.81
CA ILE A 237 -12.34 2.78 -9.64
C ILE A 237 -12.52 3.65 -8.39
N ILE A 238 -12.39 4.98 -8.53
CA ILE A 238 -12.58 5.93 -7.44
C ILE A 238 -14.04 5.91 -6.96
N ASP A 239 -14.98 6.00 -7.89
CA ASP A 239 -16.41 5.98 -7.60
C ASP A 239 -16.82 4.64 -6.96
N ALA A 240 -16.31 3.53 -7.49
CA ALA A 240 -16.55 2.20 -6.94
C ALA A 240 -16.09 2.09 -5.48
N PHE A 241 -14.90 2.61 -5.12
CA PHE A 241 -14.45 2.59 -3.72
C PHE A 241 -15.39 3.36 -2.78
N SER A 242 -15.91 4.48 -3.26
CA SER A 242 -16.79 5.35 -2.49
C SER A 242 -18.11 4.66 -2.13
N ASP A 243 -18.62 3.79 -3.01
CA ASP A 243 -19.84 3.03 -2.77
C ASP A 243 -19.72 2.13 -1.55
N TYR A 244 -18.54 1.54 -1.28
CA TYR A 244 -18.31 0.69 -0.11
C TYR A 244 -18.23 1.44 1.23
N THR A 245 -18.35 2.77 1.24
CA THR A 245 -18.44 3.56 2.48
C THR A 245 -19.62 3.12 3.35
N TYR A 246 -20.64 2.47 2.77
CA TYR A 246 -21.74 1.88 3.53
C TYR A 246 -21.29 0.87 4.60
N MET A 247 -20.15 0.19 4.41
CA MET A 247 -19.59 -0.74 5.39
C MET A 247 -19.32 -0.03 6.72
N THR A 248 -18.77 1.19 6.67
CA THR A 248 -18.56 2.01 7.87
C THR A 248 -19.86 2.22 8.66
N TYR A 249 -20.96 2.54 7.98
CA TYR A 249 -22.25 2.72 8.64
C TYR A 249 -22.83 1.41 9.20
N LEU A 250 -22.65 0.29 8.49
CA LEU A 250 -23.09 -1.02 8.95
C LEU A 250 -22.40 -1.42 10.27
N TYR A 251 -21.08 -1.26 10.34
CA TYR A 251 -20.28 -1.58 11.53
C TYR A 251 -20.56 -0.62 12.70
N ILE A 252 -20.75 0.68 12.45
CA ILE A 252 -21.26 1.63 13.47
C ILE A 252 -22.64 1.17 13.98
N GLY A 253 -23.51 0.68 13.10
CA GLY A 253 -24.80 0.11 13.49
C GLY A 253 -24.66 -1.09 14.44
N ILE A 254 -23.74 -2.01 14.16
CA ILE A 254 -23.42 -3.15 15.02
C ILE A 254 -22.92 -2.67 16.38
N GLU A 255 -22.02 -1.68 16.41
CA GLU A 255 -21.52 -1.07 17.65
C GLU A 255 -22.67 -0.52 18.49
N ILE A 256 -23.59 0.25 17.89
CA ILE A 256 -24.74 0.83 18.59
C ILE A 256 -25.60 -0.27 19.23
N ILE A 257 -25.83 -1.38 18.53
CA ILE A 257 -26.63 -2.52 19.03
C ILE A 257 -25.96 -3.19 20.25
N ILE A 258 -24.63 -3.17 20.35
CA ILE A 258 -23.90 -3.77 21.48
C ILE A 258 -23.76 -2.76 22.64
N VAL A 259 -23.35 -1.53 22.33
CA VAL A 259 -23.05 -0.51 23.33
C VAL A 259 -24.32 -0.05 24.04
N LEU A 260 -25.42 0.23 23.33
CA LEU A 260 -26.66 0.74 23.95
C LEU A 260 -27.23 -0.17 25.05
N PRO A 261 -27.36 -1.50 24.87
CA PRO A 261 -27.77 -2.38 25.94
C PRO A 261 -26.82 -2.35 27.13
N ILE A 262 -25.51 -2.35 26.89
CA ILE A 262 -24.50 -2.30 27.97
C ILE A 262 -24.63 -0.97 28.73
N THR A 263 -24.76 0.16 28.03
CA THR A 263 -25.01 1.47 28.65
C THR A 263 -26.27 1.44 29.51
N TYR A 264 -27.35 0.86 28.99
CA TYR A 264 -28.62 0.73 29.70
C TYR A 264 -28.46 -0.08 30.99
N PHE A 265 -27.78 -1.23 30.93
CA PHE A 265 -27.55 -2.09 32.09
C PHE A 265 -26.67 -1.43 33.16
N ILE A 266 -25.63 -0.71 32.77
CA ILE A 266 -24.70 -0.08 33.71
C ILE A 266 -25.34 1.13 34.40
N PHE A 267 -26.01 2.02 33.66
CA PHE A 267 -26.45 3.31 34.21
C PHE A 267 -27.93 3.39 34.57
N PHE A 268 -28.81 2.72 33.83
CA PHE A 268 -30.25 2.95 33.91
C PHE A 268 -31.01 1.80 34.55
N HIS A 269 -30.56 0.56 34.39
CA HIS A 269 -31.26 -0.64 34.82
C HIS A 269 -31.57 -0.63 36.32
N LYS A 270 -30.58 -0.31 37.16
CA LYS A 270 -30.76 -0.26 38.63
C LYS A 270 -31.77 0.81 39.05
N ASN A 271 -31.77 1.97 38.39
CA ASN A 271 -32.72 3.05 38.68
C ASN A 271 -34.14 2.68 38.24
N ILE A 272 -34.29 2.08 37.06
CA ILE A 272 -35.59 1.62 36.54
C ILE A 272 -36.17 0.52 37.43
N GLN A 273 -35.35 -0.45 37.87
CA GLN A 273 -35.80 -1.48 38.81
C GLN A 273 -36.27 -0.89 40.14
N ARG A 274 -35.54 0.10 40.68
CA ARG A 274 -35.92 0.79 41.92
C ARG A 274 -37.26 1.52 41.76
N ILE A 275 -37.46 2.26 40.67
CA ILE A 275 -38.72 2.95 40.37
C ILE A 275 -39.87 1.94 40.26
N ARG A 276 -39.67 0.81 39.56
CA ARG A 276 -40.68 -0.24 39.43
C ARG A 276 -41.06 -0.87 40.76
N LYS A 277 -40.09 -1.08 41.66
CA LYS A 277 -40.34 -1.66 43.00
C LYS A 277 -41.18 -0.71 43.87
N VAL A 278 -40.81 0.57 43.93
CA VAL A 278 -41.58 1.59 44.66
C VAL A 278 -43.01 1.70 44.14
N LYS A 279 -43.20 1.66 42.80
CA LYS A 279 -44.51 1.73 42.18
C LYS A 279 -45.39 0.50 42.48
N LYS A 280 -44.80 -0.68 42.66
CA LYS A 280 -45.48 -1.91 43.08
C LYS A 280 -45.86 -1.92 44.57
N GLU A 281 -45.07 -1.28 45.42
CA GLU A 281 -45.35 -1.17 46.86
C GLU A 281 -46.45 -0.12 47.15
N GLN A 282 -46.75 0.75 46.19
CA GLN A 282 -47.78 1.80 46.27
C GLN A 282 -49.10 1.42 45.59
N SER A 283 -49.19 0.26 44.92
CA SER A 283 -50.41 -0.29 44.32
C SER A 283 -50.96 -1.43 45.15
#